data_AF-A0A0S8GY00-F1
#
_entry.id   AF-A0A0S8GY00-F1
#
_cell.length_a   1.000
_cell.length_b   1.000
_cell.length_c   1.000
_cell.angle_alpha   90.00
_cell.angle_beta   90.00
_cell.angle_gamma   90.00
#
_symmetry.space_group_name_H-M   'P 1'
#
loop_
_entity.id
_entity.type
_entity.pdbx_description
1 polymer ?
#
loop_
_entity_poly.entity_id
_entity_poly.type
_entity_poly.pdbx_seq_one_letter_code
_entity_poly.pdbx_strand_id
1 'polypeptide(L)'
;MGTWQGIPREEVPWFPTIREELCDGCSICLDFCSFGVYEYDEKTDKVRVANPFNCEVGCSICAAKCRPKAIAFPPLQILDSFRKR
;
A
#
# COMPACT_ATOMS: atom_id res chain seq x y z
N MET A 1 -16.26 -0.06 -4.10
CA MET A 1 -15.22 -1.09 -3.90
C MET A 1 -15.36 -2.11 -5.02
N GLY A 2 -14.24 -2.41 -5.68
CA GLY A 2 -14.21 -3.17 -6.94
C GLY A 2 -13.92 -4.66 -6.74
N THR A 3 -13.67 -5.35 -7.84
CA THR A 3 -13.17 -6.73 -7.82
C THR A 3 -11.80 -6.80 -8.48
N TRP A 4 -10.97 -7.74 -8.03
CA TRP A 4 -9.71 -8.10 -8.69
C TRP A 4 -9.83 -9.55 -9.18
N GLN A 5 -9.76 -9.75 -10.50
CA GLN A 5 -9.96 -11.07 -11.13
C GLN A 5 -11.28 -11.79 -10.73
N GLY A 6 -12.32 -11.01 -10.43
CA GLY A 6 -13.62 -11.50 -9.99
C GLY A 6 -13.70 -11.86 -8.50
N ILE A 7 -12.67 -11.57 -7.72
CA ILE A 7 -12.64 -11.70 -6.25
C ILE A 7 -12.90 -10.31 -5.64
N PRO A 8 -13.74 -10.18 -4.59
CA PRO A 8 -13.89 -8.93 -3.86
C PRO A 8 -12.54 -8.39 -3.40
N ARG A 9 -12.28 -7.09 -3.60
CA ARG A 9 -10.95 -6.52 -3.36
C ARG A 9 -10.46 -6.70 -1.93
N GLU A 10 -11.37 -6.68 -0.98
CA GLU A 10 -11.14 -6.81 0.46
C GLU A 10 -10.69 -8.22 0.87
N GLU A 11 -10.99 -9.23 0.04
CA GLU A 11 -10.57 -10.62 0.25
C GLU A 11 -9.13 -10.88 -0.22
N VAL A 12 -8.54 -9.96 -0.99
CA VAL A 12 -7.16 -10.06 -1.47
C VAL A 12 -6.25 -9.28 -0.51
N PRO A 13 -5.44 -9.94 0.33
CA PRO A 13 -4.70 -9.28 1.40
C PRO A 13 -3.40 -8.67 0.87
N TRP A 14 -3.48 -7.87 -0.20
CA TRP A 14 -2.39 -7.08 -0.75
C TRP A 14 -2.63 -5.61 -0.50
N PHE A 15 -1.88 -4.98 0.39
CA PHE A 15 -1.93 -3.55 0.67
C PHE A 15 -0.67 -3.12 1.44
N PRO A 16 -0.28 -1.84 1.39
CA PRO A 16 0.87 -1.37 2.14
C PRO A 16 0.56 -1.24 3.64
N THR A 17 1.61 -1.35 4.45
CA THR A 17 1.64 -0.84 5.83
C THR A 17 2.79 0.17 5.98
N ILE A 18 2.67 1.11 6.92
CA ILE A 18 3.72 2.09 7.23
C ILE A 18 4.21 1.86 8.66
N ARG A 19 5.53 1.71 8.82
CA ARG A 19 6.23 1.76 10.11
C ARG A 19 6.49 3.22 10.48
N GLU A 20 5.69 3.75 11.39
CA GLU A 20 5.73 5.15 11.80
C GLU A 20 7.09 5.56 12.34
N GLU A 21 7.79 4.66 13.04
CA GLU A 21 9.12 4.88 13.60
C GLU A 21 10.21 5.12 12.54
N LEU A 22 9.98 4.67 11.30
CA LEU A 22 10.89 4.90 10.18
C LEU A 22 10.42 6.01 9.24
N CYS A 23 9.12 6.35 9.25
CA CYS A 23 8.58 7.37 8.36
C CYS A 23 9.13 8.76 8.74
N ASP A 24 9.73 9.44 7.78
CA ASP A 24 10.34 10.78 7.91
C ASP A 24 9.44 11.90 7.36
N GLY A 25 8.19 11.60 7.00
CA GLY A 25 7.25 12.60 6.49
C GLY A 25 7.55 13.12 5.08
N CYS A 26 8.46 12.50 4.31
CA CYS A 26 8.89 13.02 3.01
C CYS A 26 7.82 13.04 1.90
N SER A 27 6.62 12.49 2.15
CA SER A 27 5.46 12.52 1.26
C SER A 27 5.62 11.95 -0.15
N ILE A 28 6.79 11.39 -0.50
CA ILE A 28 7.02 10.82 -1.85
C ILE A 28 6.01 9.73 -2.22
N CYS A 29 5.46 9.03 -1.23
CA CYS A 29 4.44 8.01 -1.43
C CYS A 29 3.07 8.58 -1.83
N LEU A 30 2.75 9.81 -1.41
CA LEU A 30 1.57 10.55 -1.86
C LEU A 30 1.74 11.00 -3.32
N ASP A 31 2.93 11.48 -3.67
CA ASP A 31 3.20 12.03 -5.01
C ASP A 31 3.05 11.01 -6.14
N PHE A 32 3.56 9.78 -5.95
CA PHE A 32 3.53 8.78 -7.02
C PHE A 32 2.25 7.89 -6.99
N CYS A 33 1.57 7.76 -5.85
CA CYS A 33 0.44 6.85 -5.70
C CYS A 33 -0.89 7.60 -5.91
N SER A 34 -1.34 7.67 -7.17
CA SER A 34 -2.58 8.35 -7.54
C SER A 34 -3.87 7.62 -7.15
N PHE A 35 -3.78 6.45 -6.50
CA PHE A 35 -4.93 5.64 -6.10
C PHE A 35 -5.55 6.08 -4.76
N GLY A 36 -5.02 7.13 -4.12
CA GLY A 36 -5.55 7.63 -2.85
C GLY A 36 -5.35 6.65 -1.69
N VAL A 37 -4.29 5.83 -1.73
CA VAL A 37 -3.96 4.85 -0.69
C VAL A 37 -3.51 5.52 0.61
N TYR A 38 -2.82 6.65 0.47
CA TYR A 38 -2.15 7.35 1.57
C TYR A 38 -2.78 8.71 1.84
N GLU A 39 -2.65 9.19 3.08
CA GLU A 39 -2.98 10.56 3.49
C GLU A 39 -1.87 11.10 4.39
N TYR A 40 -1.61 12.41 4.31
CA TYR A 40 -0.74 13.11 5.26
C TYR A 40 -1.49 13.31 6.58
N ASP A 41 -0.83 13.04 7.70
CA ASP A 41 -1.33 13.27 9.04
C ASP A 41 -0.62 14.48 9.66
N GLU A 42 -1.33 15.60 9.69
CA GLU A 42 -0.84 16.87 10.25
C GLU A 42 -0.50 16.79 11.75
N LYS A 43 -1.00 15.79 12.48
CA LYS A 43 -0.69 15.64 13.92
C LYS A 43 0.68 15.01 14.16
N THR A 44 1.12 14.14 13.25
CA THR A 44 2.36 13.37 13.37
C THR A 44 3.44 13.84 12.40
N ASP A 45 3.11 14.75 11.48
CA ASP A 45 3.93 15.15 10.34
C ASP A 45 4.41 13.96 9.50
N LYS A 46 3.56 12.95 9.38
CA LYS A 46 3.86 11.68 8.70
C LYS A 46 2.75 11.27 7.76
N VAL A 47 3.04 10.26 6.95
CA VAL A 47 2.05 9.66 6.06
C VAL A 47 1.47 8.41 6.71
N ARG A 48 0.16 8.23 6.60
CA ARG A 48 -0.56 7.01 7.00
C ARG A 48 -1.27 6.36 5.81
N VAL A 49 -1.60 5.08 5.95
CA VAL A 49 -2.45 4.37 4.99
C VAL A 49 -3.90 4.70 5.30
N ALA A 50 -4.60 5.36 4.37
CA ALA A 50 -5.99 5.77 4.54
C ALA A 50 -6.97 4.79 3.87
N ASN A 51 -6.64 4.36 2.64
CA ASN A 51 -7.48 3.47 1.85
C ASN A 51 -6.65 2.26 1.37
N PRO A 52 -6.37 1.28 2.24
CA PRO A 52 -5.47 0.15 1.92
C PRO A 52 -5.92 -0.62 0.67
N PHE A 53 -7.23 -0.81 0.52
CA PHE A 53 -7.83 -1.58 -0.58
C PHE A 53 -7.88 -0.83 -1.92
N ASN A 54 -7.54 0.47 -1.96
CA ASN A 54 -7.33 1.16 -3.23
C ASN A 54 -5.97 0.81 -3.86
N CYS A 55 -5.07 0.15 -3.12
CA CYS A 55 -3.78 -0.26 -3.67
C CYS A 55 -3.97 -1.29 -4.79
N GLU A 56 -3.33 -1.04 -5.94
CA GLU A 56 -3.30 -1.98 -7.05
C GLU A 56 -2.63 -3.29 -6.62
N VAL A 57 -3.32 -4.42 -6.83
CA VAL A 57 -2.85 -5.74 -6.40
C VAL A 57 -1.57 -6.12 -7.15
N GLY A 58 -0.52 -6.46 -6.40
CA GLY A 58 0.82 -6.77 -6.93
C GLY A 58 1.73 -5.56 -7.11
N CYS A 59 1.23 -4.33 -7.02
CA CYS A 59 2.08 -3.13 -7.07
C CYS A 59 2.78 -2.90 -5.72
N SER A 60 4.09 -2.63 -5.75
CA SER A 60 4.91 -2.34 -4.55
C SER A 60 5.91 -1.20 -4.76
N ILE A 61 5.68 -0.34 -5.77
CA ILE A 61 6.61 0.73 -6.18
C ILE A 61 6.85 1.74 -5.04
N CYS A 62 5.84 2.03 -4.21
CA CYS A 62 5.97 2.88 -3.01
C CYS A 62 7.09 2.38 -2.10
N ALA A 63 7.09 1.08 -1.81
CA ALA A 63 8.09 0.49 -0.92
C ALA A 63 9.50 0.62 -1.50
N ALA A 64 9.66 0.44 -2.81
CA ALA A 64 10.95 0.63 -3.49
C ALA A 64 11.43 2.10 -3.48
N LYS A 65 10.51 3.07 -3.55
CA LYS A 65 10.82 4.52 -3.52
C LYS A 65 11.03 5.07 -2.11
N CYS A 66 10.52 4.40 -1.09
CA CYS A 66 10.64 4.81 0.29
C CYS A 66 12.09 4.65 0.78
N ARG A 67 12.87 5.73 0.74
CA ARG A 67 14.27 5.77 1.24
C ARG A 67 14.43 5.22 2.67
N PRO A 68 13.59 5.61 3.67
CA PRO A 68 13.73 5.05 5.01
C PRO A 68 13.22 3.61 5.15
N LYS A 69 12.66 3.01 4.09
CA LYS A 69 12.08 1.67 4.08
C LYS A 69 10.95 1.51 5.12
N ALA A 70 10.16 2.57 5.30
CA ALA A 70 9.02 2.57 6.21
C ALA A 70 7.82 1.77 5.66
N ILE A 71 7.70 1.62 4.34
CA ILE A 71 6.57 0.95 3.70
C ILE A 71 6.88 -0.53 3.50
N ALA A 72 5.96 -1.40 3.93
CA ALA A 72 6.03 -2.85 3.75
C ALA A 72 4.81 -3.37 2.99
N PHE A 73 5.01 -4.49 2.30
CA PHE A 73 3.96 -5.27 1.66
C PHE A 73 4.03 -6.72 2.10
N PRO A 74 2.92 -7.45 2.03
CA PRO A 74 2.92 -8.90 2.08
C PRO A 74 3.84 -9.50 1.00
N PRO A 75 4.35 -10.73 1.18
CA PRO A 75 5.10 -11.43 0.14
C PRO A 75 4.25 -11.62 -1.12
N LEU A 76 4.78 -11.37 -2.32
CA LEU A 76 4.04 -11.55 -3.59
C LEU A 76 3.40 -12.94 -3.75
N GLN A 77 4.02 -13.97 -3.15
CA GLN A 77 3.55 -15.35 -3.17
C GLN A 77 2.15 -15.55 -2.58
N ILE A 78 1.64 -14.64 -1.73
CA ILE A 78 0.26 -14.73 -1.23
C ILE A 78 -0.77 -14.72 -2.37
N LEU A 79 -0.41 -14.09 -3.50
CA LEU A 79 -1.30 -13.96 -4.66
C LEU A 79 -1.44 -15.27 -5.43
N ASP A 80 -0.52 -16.22 -5.27
CA ASP A 80 -0.60 -17.53 -5.92
C ASP A 80 -1.83 -18.33 -5.45
N SER A 81 -2.27 -18.11 -4.21
CA SER A 81 -3.49 -18.70 -3.64
C SER A 81 -4.78 -18.25 -4.35
N PHE A 82 -4.71 -17.15 -5.11
CA PHE A 82 -5.86 -16.55 -5.81
C PHE A 82 -5.81 -16.76 -7.32
N ARG A 83 -4.72 -17.34 -7.84
CA ARG A 83 -4.60 -17.66 -9.27
C ARG A 83 -5.53 -18.85 -9.57
N LYS A 84 -6.62 -18.58 -10.29
CA LYS A 84 -7.50 -19.63 -10.82
C LYS A 84 -6.65 -20.55 -11.71
N ARG A 85 -6.59 -21.84 -11.36
CA ARG A 85 -6.08 -22.88 -12.26
C ARG A 85 -7.05 -23.12 -13.41
#